data_AF-A0A2K9P081-F1
#
_entry.id   AF-A0A2K9P081-F1
#
_cell.length_a   1.000
_cell.length_b   1.000
_cell.length_c   1.000
_cell.angle_alpha   90.00
_cell.angle_beta   90.00
_cell.angle_gamma   90.00
#
_symmetry.space_group_name_H-M   'P 1'
#
loop_
_entity.id
_entity.type
_entity.pdbx_description
1 polymer ?
#
loop_
_entity_poly.entity_id
_entity_poly.type
_entity_poly.pdbx_seq_one_letter_code
_entity_poly.pdbx_strand_id
1 'polypeptide(L)' 'MPREKAAYRENLESVLQFLGDKYGDRRHLLCIKDVQDYTGTCYDFAKRTFLGGKKYISAETFAKNLSE' A
#
# COMPACT_ATOMS: atom_id res chain seq x y z
N MET A 1 -23.83 -8.41 -1.25
CA MET A 1 -23.09 -8.04 -2.49
C MET A 1 -21.71 -7.54 -2.07
N PRO A 2 -20.62 -8.21 -2.48
CA PRO A 2 -19.30 -8.09 -1.83
C PRO A 2 -18.58 -6.81 -2.31
N ARG A 3 -18.90 -5.67 -1.72
CA ARG A 3 -18.24 -4.37 -2.01
C ARG A 3 -16.73 -4.40 -1.73
N GLU A 4 -16.28 -5.22 -0.77
CA GLU A 4 -14.86 -5.39 -0.43
C GLU A 4 -13.99 -5.81 -1.62
N LYS A 5 -14.54 -6.58 -2.57
CA LYS A 5 -13.76 -7.07 -3.72
C LYS A 5 -13.49 -6.00 -4.78
N ALA A 6 -14.32 -4.96 -4.87
CA ALA A 6 -14.14 -3.89 -5.84
C ALA A 6 -13.07 -2.90 -5.36
N ALA A 7 -13.20 -2.42 -4.12
CA ALA A 7 -12.25 -1.49 -3.51
C ALA A 7 -10.82 -2.06 -3.48
N TYR A 8 -10.67 -3.34 -3.15
CA TYR A 8 -9.36 -4.00 -3.16
C TYR A 8 -8.67 -3.97 -4.53
N ARG A 9 -9.41 -4.23 -5.61
CA ARG A 9 -8.83 -4.29 -6.96
C ARG A 9 -8.36 -2.92 -7.43
N GLU A 10 -9.19 -1.90 -7.23
CA GLU A 10 -8.84 -0.52 -7.56
C GLU A 10 -7.64 -0.04 -6.73
N ASN A 11 -7.64 -0.34 -5.43
CA ASN A 11 -6.51 -0.03 -4.55
C ASN A 11 -5.23 -0.74 -4.98
N LEU A 12 -5.31 -2.02 -5.35
CA LEU A 12 -4.14 -2.78 -5.80
C LEU A 12 -3.57 -2.22 -7.11
N GLU A 13 -4.41 -1.92 -8.09
CA GLU A 13 -3.96 -1.31 -9.34
C GLU A 13 -3.31 0.05 -9.11
N SER A 14 -3.91 0.88 -8.25
CA SER A 14 -3.34 2.18 -7.86
C SER A 14 -1.95 2.03 -7.20
N VAL A 15 -1.80 1.09 -6.26
CA VAL A 15 -0.52 0.82 -5.59
C VAL A 15 0.53 0.28 -6.57
N LEU A 16 0.15 -0.63 -7.47
CA LEU A 16 1.06 -1.16 -8.48
C LEU A 16 1.49 -0.08 -9.49
N GLN A 17 0.59 0.83 -9.84
CA GLN A 17 0.91 1.97 -10.69
C GLN A 17 1.90 2.90 -10.00
N PHE A 18 1.67 3.26 -8.73
CA PHE A 18 2.60 4.05 -7.93
C PHE A 18 4.01 3.43 -7.89
N LEU A 19 4.11 2.11 -7.72
CA LEU A 19 5.40 1.41 -7.72
C LEU A 19 6.06 1.40 -9.11
N GLY A 20 5.26 1.19 -10.16
CA GLY A 20 5.71 1.29 -11.54
C GLY A 20 6.29 2.66 -11.87
N ASP A 21 5.63 3.73 -11.44
CA ASP A 21 6.06 5.11 -11.72
C ASP A 21 7.30 5.50 -10.91
N LYS A 22 7.43 5.02 -9.67
CA LYS A 22 8.54 5.38 -8.79
C LYS A 22 9.81 4.55 -9.04
N TYR A 23 9.66 3.25 -9.30
CA TYR A 23 10.78 2.30 -9.36
C TYR A 23 10.97 1.66 -10.73
N GLY A 24 10.05 1.83 -11.67
CA GLY A 24 10.03 1.07 -12.92
C GLY A 24 9.71 -0.42 -12.72
N ASP A 25 9.33 -0.83 -11.51
CA ASP A 25 9.02 -2.22 -11.15
C ASP A 25 7.77 -2.29 -10.27
N ARG A 26 6.84 -3.16 -10.67
CA ARG A 26 5.57 -3.42 -9.96
C ARG A 26 5.70 -4.46 -8.86
N ARG A 27 6.84 -5.15 -8.74
CA ARG A 27 7.10 -6.19 -7.73
C ARG A 27 7.82 -5.66 -6.50
N HIS A 28 8.11 -4.37 -6.45
CA HIS A 28 8.81 -3.74 -5.33
C HIS A 28 7.98 -3.85 -4.04
N LEU A 29 8.64 -4.18 -2.93
CA LEU A 29 8.00 -4.16 -1.61
C LEU A 29 7.96 -2.72 -1.09
N LEU A 30 6.82 -2.29 -0.56
CA LEU A 30 6.68 -0.94 -0.02
C LEU A 30 7.42 -0.84 1.31
N CYS A 31 8.30 0.16 1.41
CA CYS A 31 8.86 0.58 2.69
C CYS A 31 7.97 1.62 3.37
N ILE A 32 8.30 1.98 4.60
CA ILE A 32 7.55 3.00 5.35
C ILE A 32 7.45 4.33 4.61
N LYS A 33 8.52 4.75 3.93
CA LYS A 33 8.54 5.99 3.16
C LYS A 33 7.59 5.92 1.96
N ASP A 34 7.51 4.79 1.29
CA ASP A 34 6.56 4.59 0.18
C ASP A 34 5.11 4.71 0.64
N VAL A 35 4.80 4.14 1.81
CA VAL A 35 3.47 4.23 2.39
C VAL A 35 3.14 5.68 2.78
N GLN A 36 4.11 6.41 3.34
CA GLN A 36 3.93 7.83 3.64
C GLN A 36 3.75 8.67 2.37
N ASP A 37 4.55 8.42 1.33
CA ASP A 37 4.47 9.13 0.05
C ASP A 37 3.11 8.86 -0.63
N TYR A 38 2.59 7.63 -0.52
CA TYR A 38 1.29 7.26 -1.09
C TYR A 38 0.09 7.82 -0.30
N THR A 39 0.14 7.77 1.03
CA THR A 39 -1.00 8.13 1.90
C THR A 39 -0.97 9.57 2.40
N GLY A 40 0.18 10.25 2.32
CA GLY A 40 0.40 11.56 2.94
C GLY A 40 0.44 11.53 4.47
N THR A 41 0.53 10.35 5.10
CA THR A 41 0.44 10.21 6.56
C THR A 41 1.79 10.32 7.27
N CYS A 42 1.75 10.61 8.57
CA CYS A 42 2.94 10.65 9.41
C CYS A 42 3.51 9.24 9.66
N TYR A 43 4.81 9.18 9.97
CA TYR A 43 5.56 7.92 10.12
C TYR A 43 4.94 6.97 11.14
N ASP A 44 4.59 7.48 12.32
CA ASP A 44 4.07 6.66 13.41
C ASP A 44 2.73 6.03 13.07
N PHE A 45 1.85 6.81 12.41
CA PHE A 45 0.58 6.31 11.93
C PHE A 45 0.79 5.26 10.84
N ALA A 46 1.60 5.58 9.82
CA ALA A 46 1.87 4.65 8.73
C ALA A 46 2.46 3.31 9.22
N LYS A 47 3.39 3.39 10.18
CA LYS A 47 4.06 2.21 10.74
C LYS A 47 3.12 1.34 11.57
N ARG A 48 2.27 1.96 12.39
CA ARG A 48 1.32 1.24 13.25
C ARG A 48 0.18 0.65 12.45
N THR A 49 -0.37 1.41 11.51
CA THR A 49 -1.58 1.04 10.76
C THR A 49 -1.27 0.08 9.61
N PHE A 50 -0.22 0.34 8.83
CA PHE A 50 0.02 -0.43 7.60
C PHE A 50 1.13 -1.48 7.73
N LEU A 51 2.25 -1.16 8.40
CA LEU A 51 3.39 -2.08 8.45
C LEU A 51 3.34 -3.07 9.62
N GLY A 52 2.57 -2.79 10.68
CA GLY A 52 2.45 -3.68 11.84
C GLY A 52 3.80 -4.03 12.48
N GLY A 53 4.77 -3.11 12.45
CA GLY A 53 6.13 -3.32 12.96
C GLY A 53 7.12 -4.02 12.01
N LYS A 54 6.68 -4.40 10.80
CA LYS A 54 7.59 -4.91 9.75
C LYS A 54 8.37 -3.76 9.09
N LYS A 55 9.48 -4.10 8.42
CA LYS A 55 10.25 -3.12 7.62
C LYS A 55 9.64 -2.84 6.24
N TYR A 56 8.95 -3.84 5.68
CA TYR A 56 8.37 -3.79 4.34
C TYR A 56 7.01 -4.49 4.32
N ILE A 57 6.17 -4.13 3.34
CA ILE A 57 4.86 -4.71 3.08
C ILE A 57 4.66 -4.95 1.58
N SER A 58 3.96 -6.02 1.20
CA SER A 58 3.60 -6.25 -0.21
C SER A 58 2.47 -5.34 -0.67
N ALA A 59 2.43 -5.02 -1.96
CA ALA A 59 1.34 -4.22 -2.56
C ALA A 59 -0.05 -4.81 -2.26
N GLU A 60 -0.18 -6.13 -2.30
CA GLU A 60 -1.41 -6.86 -1.98
C GLU A 60 -1.86 -6.65 -0.54
N THR A 61 -0.93 -6.79 0.42
CA THR A 61 -1.27 -6.61 1.84
C THR A 61 -1.60 -5.14 2.11
N PHE A 62 -0.88 -4.22 1.50
CA PHE A 62 -1.13 -2.79 1.64
C PHE A 62 -2.48 -2.38 1.04
N ALA A 63 -2.80 -2.84 -0.18
CA ALA A 63 -4.09 -2.58 -0.83
C ALA A 63 -5.27 -3.16 -0.04
N LYS A 64 -5.08 -4.30 0.62
CA LYS A 64 -6.08 -4.86 1.53
C LYS A 64 -6.30 -3.95 2.74
N ASN A 65 -5.24 -3.48 3.37
CA ASN A 65 -5.32 -2.56 4.51
C ASN A 65 -5.92 -1.19 4.16
N LEU A 66 -5.90 -0.77 2.89
CA LEU A 66 -6.58 0.43 2.40
C LEU A 66 -8.09 0.23 2.20
N SER A 67 -8.55 -1.02 2.15
CA SER A 67 -9.94 -1.37 1.87
C SER A 67 -10.74 -1.71 3.15
N GLU A 68 -10.06 -1.77 4.30
CA GLU A 68 -10.63 -1.93 5.65
C GLU A 68 -10.84 -0.56 6.31
#